data_AF-A0AAW5N2R4-F1
#
_entry.id   AF-A0AAW5N2R4-F1
#
_cell.length_a   1.000
_cell.length_b   1.000
_cell.length_c   1.000
_cell.angle_alpha   90.00
_cell.angle_beta   90.00
_cell.angle_gamma   90.00
#
_symmetry.space_group_name_H-M   'P 1'
#
loop_
_entity.id
_entity.type
_entity.pdbx_description
1 polymer ?
#
loop_
_entity_poly.entity_id
_entity_poly.type
_entity_poly.pdbx_seq_one_letter_code
_entity_poly.pdbx_strand_id
1 'polypeptide(L)'
;ADPYLTAGIVDRDTQGLTIRGAKMLGTGAVMANEVLVTCIQPLQPGDERYAVSFAVPLNAPGLKILSRRSYEREARSVFDNPVSSRYDE
;
A
#
# COMPACT_ATOMS: atom_id res chain seq x y z
N ALA A 1 -21.02 -2.99 7.95
CA ALA A 1 -19.94 -2.23 7.29
C ALA A 1 -19.35 -3.08 6.16
N ASP A 2 -18.81 -2.48 5.10
CA ASP A 2 -18.21 -3.22 3.98
C ASP A 2 -17.01 -4.07 4.46
N PRO A 3 -17.04 -5.40 4.31
CA PRO A 3 -15.97 -6.28 4.76
C PRO A 3 -14.67 -6.12 3.96
N TYR A 4 -14.66 -5.36 2.86
CA TYR A 4 -13.49 -5.22 1.98
C TYR A 4 -12.80 -3.87 2.08
N LEU A 5 -13.06 -3.08 3.13
CA LEU A 5 -12.35 -1.81 3.35
C LEU A 5 -10.85 -2.04 3.63
N THR A 6 -10.55 -2.89 4.61
CA THR A 6 -9.17 -3.25 4.95
C THR A 6 -8.73 -4.48 4.18
N ALA A 7 -7.50 -4.47 3.65
CA ALA A 7 -6.90 -5.62 3.00
C ALA A 7 -6.91 -6.84 3.93
N GLY A 8 -7.55 -7.91 3.49
CA GLY A 8 -7.63 -9.17 4.21
C GLY A 8 -7.82 -10.34 3.25
N ILE A 9 -7.66 -11.53 3.78
CA ILE A 9 -7.84 -12.78 3.04
C ILE A 9 -9.34 -12.95 2.73
N VAL A 10 -9.65 -13.27 1.48
CA VAL A 10 -11.01 -13.61 1.03
C VAL A 10 -11.14 -15.02 0.49
N ASP A 11 -10.01 -15.65 0.11
CA ASP A 11 -9.98 -17.05 -0.31
C ASP A 11 -8.58 -17.66 -0.06
N ARG A 12 -8.53 -18.99 0.05
CA ARG A 12 -7.31 -19.78 0.22
C ARG A 12 -7.40 -21.08 -0.58
N ASP A 13 -6.42 -21.32 -1.43
CA ASP A 13 -6.34 -22.53 -2.25
C ASP A 13 -4.91 -23.07 -2.33
N THR A 14 -4.67 -24.03 -3.23
CA THR A 14 -3.34 -24.64 -3.43
C THR A 14 -2.34 -23.72 -4.13
N GLN A 15 -2.78 -22.63 -4.75
CA GLN A 15 -1.93 -21.62 -5.38
C GLN A 15 -1.56 -20.50 -4.40
N GLY A 16 -2.40 -20.23 -3.40
CA GLY A 16 -2.06 -19.35 -2.29
C GLY A 16 -3.26 -18.62 -1.69
N LEU A 17 -3.07 -17.33 -1.42
CA LEU A 17 -4.06 -16.46 -0.78
C LEU A 17 -4.64 -15.46 -1.80
N THR A 18 -5.96 -15.33 -1.83
CA THR A 18 -6.59 -14.18 -2.50
C THR A 18 -6.84 -13.08 -1.49
N ILE A 19 -6.32 -11.88 -1.78
CA ILE A 19 -6.44 -10.69 -0.92
C ILE A 19 -7.37 -9.68 -1.56
N ARG A 20 -8.28 -9.09 -0.78
CA ARG A 20 -9.14 -7.98 -1.22
C ARG A 20 -9.22 -6.90 -0.15
N GLY A 21 -9.14 -5.66 -0.60
CA GLY A 21 -9.32 -4.45 0.20
C GLY A 21 -8.16 -3.48 0.02
N ALA A 22 -8.01 -2.53 0.94
CA ALA A 22 -6.99 -1.49 0.85
C ALA A 22 -6.10 -1.44 2.10
N LYS A 23 -4.89 -0.91 1.92
CA LYS A 23 -4.07 -0.37 2.99
C LYS A 23 -3.87 1.12 2.74
N MET A 24 -3.87 1.88 3.84
CA MET A 24 -3.54 3.29 3.80
C MET A 24 -2.05 3.47 4.04
N LEU A 25 -1.47 4.51 3.43
CA LEU A 25 -0.09 4.93 3.59
C LEU A 25 0.95 3.89 3.11
N GLY A 26 1.48 4.10 1.91
CA GLY A 26 2.64 3.40 1.38
C GLY A 26 3.68 4.40 0.92
N THR A 27 4.44 4.98 1.86
CA THR A 27 5.52 5.92 1.55
C THR A 27 6.53 5.25 0.62
N GLY A 28 6.89 5.94 -0.47
CA GLY A 28 7.80 5.46 -1.49
C GLY A 28 7.26 4.29 -2.32
N ALA A 29 6.01 3.86 -2.12
CA ALA A 29 5.48 2.69 -2.82
C ALA A 29 5.64 2.84 -4.33
N VAL A 30 5.29 3.99 -4.91
CA VAL A 30 5.45 4.22 -6.36
C VAL A 30 6.86 4.01 -6.92
N MET A 31 7.90 4.02 -6.08
CA MET A 31 9.30 3.82 -6.46
C MET A 31 9.85 2.42 -6.12
N ALA A 32 9.08 1.58 -5.42
CA ALA A 32 9.53 0.27 -4.95
C ALA A 32 9.36 -0.84 -6.01
N ASN A 33 10.15 -1.91 -5.91
CA ASN A 33 9.92 -3.12 -6.71
C ASN A 33 8.82 -3.99 -6.08
N GLU A 34 8.84 -4.10 -4.75
CA GLU A 34 7.90 -4.86 -3.95
C GLU A 34 7.52 -4.06 -2.70
N VAL A 35 6.38 -4.40 -2.11
CA VAL A 35 5.87 -3.80 -0.87
C VAL A 35 5.55 -4.90 0.13
N LEU A 36 5.97 -4.70 1.39
CA LEU A 36 5.54 -5.50 2.51
C LEU A 36 4.18 -5.00 3.00
N VAL A 37 3.15 -5.84 2.84
CA VAL A 37 1.83 -5.63 3.42
C VAL A 37 1.80 -6.32 4.78
N THR A 38 1.50 -5.57 5.84
CA THR A 38 1.38 -6.13 7.19
C THR A 38 0.27 -5.43 7.99
N CYS A 39 0.04 -5.90 9.22
CA CYS A 39 -0.87 -5.29 10.17
C CYS A 39 -0.10 -4.70 11.35
N ILE A 40 -0.22 -3.38 11.55
CA ILE A 40 0.32 -2.67 12.72
C ILE A 40 -0.67 -2.60 13.88
N GLN A 41 -1.96 -2.83 13.60
CA GLN A 41 -3.01 -2.73 14.61
C GLN A 41 -3.02 -3.98 15.49
N PRO A 42 -3.24 -3.84 16.81
CA PRO A 42 -3.42 -4.98 17.69
C PRO A 42 -4.66 -5.78 17.28
N LEU A 43 -4.46 -7.02 16.86
CA LEU A 43 -5.54 -7.90 16.43
C LEU A 43 -6.26 -8.50 17.64
N GLN A 44 -7.56 -8.72 17.51
CA GLN A 44 -8.39 -9.40 18.49
C GLN A 44 -8.84 -10.77 17.98
N PRO A 45 -9.33 -11.67 18.85
CA PRO A 45 -10.03 -12.87 18.40
C PRO A 45 -11.17 -12.51 17.43
N GLY A 46 -11.21 -13.16 16.27
CA GLY A 46 -12.13 -12.82 15.17
C GLY A 46 -11.50 -12.00 14.02
N ASP A 47 -10.27 -11.51 14.18
CA ASP A 47 -9.55 -10.77 13.13
C ASP A 47 -8.63 -11.65 12.27
N GLU A 48 -8.80 -12.97 12.29
CA GLU A 48 -7.87 -13.93 11.65
C GLU A 48 -7.70 -13.70 10.15
N ARG A 49 -8.70 -13.11 9.48
CA ARG A 49 -8.60 -12.74 8.06
C ARG A 49 -7.64 -11.59 7.77
N TYR A 50 -7.36 -10.73 8.75
CA TYR A 50 -6.43 -9.59 8.64
C TYR A 50 -5.06 -9.92 9.24
N ALA A 51 -4.95 -11.04 9.96
CA ALA A 51 -3.72 -11.57 10.55
C ALA A 51 -2.77 -12.16 9.49
N VAL A 52 -2.36 -11.36 8.52
CA VAL A 52 -1.51 -11.78 7.41
C VAL A 52 -0.43 -10.74 7.12
N SER A 53 0.77 -11.22 6.81
CA SER A 53 1.86 -10.39 6.29
C SER A 53 2.49 -11.08 5.09
N PHE A 54 2.75 -10.30 4.03
CA PHE A 54 3.30 -10.81 2.77
C PHE A 54 4.00 -9.69 2.00
N ALA A 55 4.99 -10.05 1.19
CA ALA A 55 5.55 -9.17 0.17
C ALA A 55 4.78 -9.37 -1.15
N VAL A 56 4.59 -8.31 -1.92
CA VAL A 56 3.96 -8.38 -3.25
C VAL A 56 4.67 -7.44 -4.24
N PRO A 57 4.95 -7.88 -5.47
CA PRO A 57 5.43 -7.02 -6.54
C PRO A 57 4.43 -5.90 -6.85
N LEU A 58 4.93 -4.69 -7.11
CA LEU A 58 4.03 -3.57 -7.38
C LEU A 58 3.32 -3.61 -8.73
N ASN A 59 3.81 -4.45 -9.64
CA ASN A 59 3.14 -4.75 -10.90
C ASN A 59 2.20 -5.98 -10.81
N ALA A 60 1.91 -6.50 -9.61
CA ALA A 60 1.03 -7.64 -9.45
C ALA A 60 -0.38 -7.35 -10.03
N PRO A 61 -0.97 -8.28 -10.82
CA PRO A 61 -2.31 -8.10 -11.36
C PRO A 61 -3.35 -7.78 -10.28
N GLY A 62 -4.14 -6.73 -10.49
CA GLY A 62 -5.19 -6.30 -9.55
C GLY A 62 -4.73 -5.31 -8.47
N LEU A 63 -3.42 -5.12 -8.29
CA LEU A 63 -2.89 -4.09 -7.39
C LEU A 63 -2.96 -2.71 -8.04
N LYS A 64 -3.37 -1.70 -7.26
CA LYS A 64 -3.41 -0.30 -7.70
C LYS A 64 -2.83 0.59 -6.62
N ILE A 65 -2.04 1.58 -7.05
CA ILE A 65 -1.54 2.64 -6.17
C ILE A 65 -2.35 3.89 -6.44
N LEU A 66 -2.94 4.45 -5.38
CA LEU A 66 -3.66 5.71 -5.43
C LEU A 66 -2.83 6.75 -4.70
N SER A 67 -2.00 7.47 -5.44
CA SER A 67 -1.11 8.48 -4.88
C SER A 67 -1.88 9.70 -4.38
N ARG A 68 -1.33 10.35 -3.36
CA ARG A 68 -1.69 11.72 -3.00
C ARG A 68 -1.24 12.70 -4.09
N ARG A 69 -1.62 13.98 -3.95
CA ARG A 69 -1.03 15.05 -4.75
C ARG A 69 0.48 15.08 -4.51
N SER A 70 1.26 15.09 -5.59
CA SER A 70 2.71 15.21 -5.53
C SER A 70 3.10 16.66 -5.25
N TYR A 71 4.02 16.84 -4.32
CA TYR A 71 4.69 18.12 -4.05
C TYR A 71 5.79 18.39 -5.07
N GLU A 72 6.47 17.36 -5.57
CA GLU A 72 7.50 17.50 -6.62
C GLU A 72 6.90 18.01 -7.92
N ARG A 73 5.77 17.47 -8.35
CA ARG A 73 5.04 17.94 -9.53
C ARG A 73 4.62 19.41 -9.45
N GLU A 74 4.39 19.94 -8.24
CA GLU A 74 4.00 21.33 -8.02
C GLU A 74 5.22 22.26 -7.76
N ALA A 75 6.43 21.71 -7.60
CA ALA A 75 7.66 22.44 -7.34
C ALA A 75 8.26 23.01 -8.65
N ARG A 76 7.87 24.23 -9.01
CA ARG A 76 8.22 24.84 -10.31
C ARG A 76 9.66 25.35 -10.43
N SER A 77 10.36 25.51 -9.32
CA SER A 77 11.70 26.10 -9.26
C SER A 77 12.54 25.37 -8.23
N VAL A 78 13.70 24.85 -8.65
CA VAL A 78 14.67 24.23 -7.72
C VAL A 78 15.23 25.25 -6.74
N PHE A 79 15.35 26.53 -7.16
CA PHE A 79 15.85 27.59 -6.29
C PHE A 79 14.87 27.87 -5.14
N ASP A 80 13.58 27.98 -5.46
CA ASP A 80 12.53 28.29 -4.48
C ASP A 80 12.04 27.06 -3.71
N ASN A 81 12.13 25.88 -4.33
CA ASN A 81 11.65 24.61 -3.78
C ASN A 81 12.77 23.53 -3.81
N PRO A 82 13.91 23.76 -3.14
CA PRO A 82 15.09 22.88 -3.26
C PRO A 82 14.88 21.47 -2.69
N VAL A 83 13.94 21.32 -1.75
CA VAL A 83 13.62 20.05 -1.10
C VAL A 83 12.49 19.33 -1.83
N SER A 84 11.33 19.97 -1.99
CA SER A 84 10.16 19.31 -2.57
C SER A 84 10.34 18.95 -4.04
N SER A 85 11.22 19.64 -4.78
CA SER A 85 11.56 19.26 -6.17
C SER A 85 12.40 17.99 -6.30
N ARG A 86 12.85 17.38 -5.20
CA ARG A 86 13.80 16.24 -5.23
C ARG A 86 13.51 15.11 -4.24
N TYR A 87 12.73 15.39 -3.19
CA TYR A 87 12.55 14.48 -2.04
C TYR A 87 11.08 14.32 -1.66
N ASP A 88 10.17 14.38 -2.65
CA ASP A 88 8.76 14.02 -2.47
C ASP A 88 8.60 12.51 -2.67
N GLU A 89 8.74 11.78 -1.55
CA GLU A 89 9.05 10.34 -1.43
C GLU A 89 10.56 10.02 -1.37
#